data_AF-A0A8T2SS27-F1
#
_entry.id   AF-A0A8T2SS27-F1
#
_cell.length_a   1.000
_cell.length_b   1.000
_cell.length_c   1.000
_cell.angle_alpha   90.00
_cell.angle_beta   90.00
_cell.angle_gamma   90.00
#
_symmetry.space_group_name_H-M   'P 1'
#
loop_
_entity.id
_entity.type
_entity.pdbx_description
1 polymer ?
#
loop_
_entity_poly.entity_id
_entity_poly.type
_entity_poly.pdbx_seq_one_letter_code
_entity_poly.pdbx_strand_id
1 'polypeptide(L)'
;MFAEFHVPSPLVPTRESYFLRYSKRVDHTWVVVDVSIDSLHGNMSLRCRGRPSGCIIEEMSSGYSKVTWVEHIEADPRGVHGMFQHYVNSGLAYGAVRWICSLQRHCERMAAVLANNVPFGEMNVFPGAEGRSGMLKLAERMTNSFCGGVSASTAHTWATLAGNSGADDIQVLIRKSMNDPGRPPGIVLSAATSLWLSLPPSQVFNFLRNERFRTQVLLKKYSMLLKGRLLGTVYLSLESM
;
A
#
# COMPACT_ATOMS: atom_id res chain seq x y z
N MET A 1 13.48 -14.14 6.08
CA MET A 1 12.94 -12.98 5.33
C MET A 1 12.59 -11.89 6.35
N PHE A 2 12.64 -10.61 5.95
CA PHE A 2 12.17 -9.47 6.74
C PHE A 2 11.08 -8.74 5.93
N ALA A 3 10.01 -8.32 6.59
CA ALA A 3 8.95 -7.54 5.96
C ALA A 3 8.45 -6.42 6.89
N GLU A 4 8.06 -5.31 6.26
CA GLU A 4 7.36 -4.19 6.89
C GLU A 4 5.95 -4.09 6.31
N PHE A 5 4.95 -4.03 7.18
CA PHE A 5 3.54 -3.89 6.80
C PHE A 5 3.07 -2.48 7.11
N HIS A 6 2.82 -1.72 6.05
CA HIS A 6 2.43 -0.32 6.12
C HIS A 6 0.92 -0.15 5.91
N VAL A 7 0.30 0.70 6.73
CA VAL A 7 -0.98 1.34 6.44
C VAL A 7 -0.66 2.78 6.05
N PRO A 8 -1.22 3.32 4.95
CA PRO A 8 -0.89 4.65 4.46
C PRO A 8 -1.52 5.77 5.32
N SER A 9 -1.19 5.80 6.61
CA SER A 9 -1.61 6.79 7.59
C SER A 9 -0.53 6.98 8.66
N PRO A 10 -0.21 8.22 9.06
CA PRO A 10 0.70 8.48 10.18
C PRO A 10 0.14 8.04 11.53
N LEU A 11 -1.17 7.76 11.61
CA LEU A 11 -1.88 7.38 12.83
C LEU A 11 -1.89 5.85 13.07
N VAL A 12 -1.25 5.09 12.18
CA VAL A 12 -1.15 3.64 12.28
C VAL A 12 0.34 3.24 12.18
N PRO A 13 0.91 2.62 13.22
CA PRO A 13 2.31 2.24 13.21
C PRO A 13 2.60 1.14 12.19
N THR A 14 3.78 1.20 11.57
CA THR A 14 4.33 0.12 10.76
C THR A 14 4.53 -1.13 11.64
N ARG A 15 4.18 -2.30 11.10
CA ARG A 15 4.47 -3.58 11.74
C ARG A 15 5.64 -4.24 11.04
N GLU A 16 6.58 -4.74 11.81
CA GLU A 16 7.77 -5.42 11.31
C GLU A 16 7.69 -6.91 11.68
N SER A 17 8.16 -7.78 10.80
CA SER A 17 8.24 -9.21 11.09
C SER A 17 9.44 -9.87 10.42
N TYR A 18 10.08 -10.76 11.18
CA TYR A 18 11.06 -11.71 10.67
C TYR A 18 10.41 -13.08 10.60
N PHE A 19 10.44 -13.70 9.41
CA PHE A 19 9.85 -15.02 9.22
C PHE A 19 10.66 -15.89 8.25
N LEU A 20 10.49 -17.20 8.39
CA LEU A 20 10.93 -18.20 7.43
C LEU A 20 9.74 -18.58 6.55
N ARG A 21 9.96 -18.57 5.23
CA ARG A 21 8.97 -19.03 4.26
C ARG A 21 9.38 -20.40 3.72
N TYR A 22 8.50 -21.37 3.84
CA TYR A 22 8.63 -22.67 3.19
C TYR A 22 7.53 -22.81 2.13
N SER A 23 7.89 -23.28 0.94
CA SER A 23 6.94 -23.56 -0.13
C SER A 23 7.17 -24.98 -0.62
N LYS A 24 6.08 -25.75 -0.72
CA LYS A 24 6.12 -27.12 -1.23
C LYS A 24 4.87 -27.40 -2.05
N ARG A 25 5.06 -28.08 -3.18
CA ARG A 25 3.97 -28.70 -3.91
C ARG A 25 3.68 -30.08 -3.32
N VAL A 26 2.44 -30.28 -2.89
CA VAL A 26 1.90 -31.58 -2.47
C VAL A 26 0.78 -31.91 -3.46
N ASP A 27 0.99 -32.96 -4.24
CA ASP A 27 0.16 -33.32 -5.39
C ASP A 27 -0.01 -32.15 -6.40
N HIS A 28 -1.21 -31.60 -6.51
CA HIS A 28 -1.57 -30.46 -7.37
C HIS A 28 -1.78 -29.15 -6.60
N THR A 29 -1.34 -29.12 -5.34
CA THR A 29 -1.54 -27.98 -4.44
C THR A 29 -0.21 -27.41 -3.99
N TRP A 30 -0.03 -26.10 -4.16
CA TRP A 30 1.08 -25.38 -3.54
C TRP A 30 0.69 -24.95 -2.13
N VAL A 31 1.54 -25.27 -1.17
CA VAL A 31 1.41 -24.83 0.21
C VAL A 31 2.59 -23.95 0.54
N VAL A 32 2.30 -22.70 0.89
CA VAL A 32 3.26 -21.71 1.34
C VAL A 32 2.99 -21.42 2.80
N VAL A 33 3.99 -21.60 3.65
CA VAL A 33 3.90 -21.37 5.10
C VAL A 33 4.96 -20.39 5.53
N ASP A 34 4.54 -19.37 6.25
CA ASP A 34 5.35 -18.39 6.93
C ASP A 34 5.33 -18.64 8.43
N VAL A 35 6.51 -18.85 9.00
CA VAL A 35 6.68 -19.02 10.45
C VAL A 35 7.54 -17.88 10.97
N SER A 36 6.97 -17.08 11.87
CA SER A 36 7.69 -16.02 12.57
C SER A 36 8.86 -16.60 13.38
N ILE A 37 9.99 -15.91 13.33
CA ILE A 37 11.17 -16.16 14.16
C ILE A 37 11.39 -15.03 15.17
N ASP A 38 10.37 -14.19 15.40
CA ASP A 38 10.44 -13.01 16.27
C ASP A 38 10.82 -13.39 17.72
N SER A 39 10.43 -14.61 18.17
CA SER A 39 10.81 -15.15 19.49
C SER A 39 12.30 -15.48 19.65
N LEU A 40 13.03 -15.69 18.56
CA LEU A 40 14.47 -16.01 18.60
C LEU A 40 15.33 -14.74 18.72
N HIS A 41 14.78 -13.58 18.36
CA HIS A 41 15.54 -12.33 18.31
C HIS A 41 15.66 -11.59 19.65
N GLY A 42 15.13 -12.11 20.76
CA GLY A 42 15.33 -11.56 22.12
C GLY A 42 14.86 -10.11 22.34
N ASN A 43 14.42 -9.42 21.30
CA ASN A 43 14.03 -8.03 21.33
C ASN A 43 12.57 -7.95 21.76
N MET A 44 12.35 -7.76 23.06
CA MET A 44 11.03 -7.59 23.71
C MET A 44 10.24 -6.34 23.23
N SER A 45 10.69 -5.68 22.17
CA SER A 45 10.13 -4.45 21.60
C SER A 45 9.18 -4.71 20.42
N LEU A 46 9.15 -5.93 19.86
CA LEU A 46 8.26 -6.24 18.74
C LEU A 46 6.81 -6.24 19.21
N ARG A 47 6.11 -5.13 18.94
CA ARG A 47 4.66 -4.97 19.15
C ARG A 47 3.80 -5.89 18.27
N CYS A 48 4.41 -6.80 17.52
CA CYS A 48 3.75 -7.65 16.56
C CYS A 48 4.47 -9.00 16.54
N ARG A 49 3.71 -10.09 16.66
CA ARG A 49 4.17 -11.47 16.61
C ARG A 49 3.34 -12.23 15.60
N GLY A 50 3.98 -12.72 14.54
CA GLY A 50 3.35 -13.65 13.62
C GLY A 50 3.18 -15.03 14.26
N ARG A 51 2.06 -15.69 13.98
CA ARG A 51 1.89 -17.14 14.12
C ARG A 51 1.96 -17.78 12.73
N PRO A 52 2.04 -19.12 12.62
CA PRO A 52 2.05 -19.79 11.32
C PRO A 52 0.94 -19.24 10.42
N SER A 53 1.35 -18.66 9.30
CA SER A 53 0.52 -17.97 8.32
C SER A 53 0.91 -18.44 6.92
N GLY A 54 0.21 -18.01 5.88
CA GLY A 54 0.57 -18.32 4.50
C GLY A 54 -0.65 -18.63 3.64
N CYS A 55 -0.45 -19.38 2.56
CA CYS A 55 -1.53 -19.68 1.63
C CYS A 55 -1.43 -21.06 0.98
N ILE A 56 -2.59 -21.53 0.55
CA ILE A 56 -2.78 -22.76 -0.20
C ILE A 56 -3.29 -22.35 -1.57
N ILE A 57 -2.65 -22.84 -2.63
CA ILE A 57 -3.00 -22.56 -4.02
C ILE A 57 -3.32 -23.89 -4.70
N GLU A 58 -4.60 -24.11 -4.96
CA GLU A 58 -5.13 -25.33 -5.57
C GLU A 58 -5.38 -25.07 -7.07
N GLU A 59 -4.84 -25.93 -7.93
CA GLU A 59 -5.13 -25.91 -9.36
C GLU A 59 -6.57 -26.38 -9.62
N MET A 60 -7.33 -25.62 -10.41
CA MET A 60 -8.69 -26.00 -10.81
C MET A 60 -8.74 -26.40 -12.28
N SER A 61 -9.65 -27.31 -12.62
CA SER A 61 -9.89 -27.75 -14.01
C SER A 61 -10.35 -26.63 -14.95
N SER A 62 -10.82 -25.51 -14.42
CA SER A 62 -11.24 -24.33 -15.17
C SER A 62 -10.08 -23.48 -15.72
N GLY A 63 -8.83 -23.83 -15.38
CA GLY A 63 -7.65 -23.01 -15.69
C GLY A 63 -7.41 -21.85 -14.72
N TYR A 64 -8.23 -21.74 -13.67
CA TYR A 64 -8.03 -20.82 -12.55
C TYR A 64 -7.37 -21.52 -11.37
N SER A 65 -6.99 -20.76 -10.35
CA SER A 65 -6.52 -21.29 -9.07
C SER A 65 -7.45 -20.84 -7.95
N LYS A 66 -7.76 -21.76 -7.04
CA LYS A 66 -8.40 -21.42 -5.76
C LYS A 66 -7.32 -21.11 -4.76
N VAL A 67 -7.35 -19.91 -4.19
CA VAL A 67 -6.38 -19.46 -3.19
C VAL A 67 -7.06 -19.32 -1.85
N THR A 68 -6.55 -20.04 -0.85
CA THR A 68 -6.95 -19.89 0.55
C THR A 68 -5.80 -19.27 1.32
N TRP A 69 -6.01 -18.10 1.93
CA TRP A 69 -4.98 -17.39 2.69
C TRP A 69 -5.34 -17.40 4.18
N VAL A 70 -4.35 -17.71 5.02
CA VAL A 70 -4.46 -17.68 6.47
C VAL A 70 -3.44 -16.71 7.02
N GLU A 71 -3.89 -15.69 7.72
CA GLU A 71 -3.04 -14.69 8.34
C GLU A 71 -3.31 -14.67 9.84
N HIS A 72 -2.29 -14.96 10.63
CA HIS A 72 -2.40 -14.99 12.08
C HIS A 72 -1.32 -14.10 12.69
N ILE A 73 -1.74 -12.89 13.08
CA ILE A 73 -0.86 -11.89 13.67
C ILE A 73 -1.43 -11.48 15.03
N GLU A 74 -0.61 -11.60 16.07
CA GLU A 74 -0.84 -11.00 17.37
C GLU A 74 -0.12 -9.65 17.40
N ALA A 75 -0.83 -8.54 17.57
CA ALA A 75 -0.21 -7.22 17.65
C ALA A 75 -0.73 -6.43 18.84
N ASP A 76 0.17 -5.71 19.51
CA ASP A 76 -0.19 -4.76 20.56
C ASP A 76 -1.03 -3.63 19.94
N PRO A 77 -2.27 -3.41 20.42
CA PRO A 77 -3.10 -2.33 19.92
C PRO A 77 -2.54 -0.94 20.28
N ARG A 78 -1.58 -0.85 21.22
CA ARG A 78 -1.00 0.42 21.65
C ARG A 78 -0.29 1.14 20.51
N GLY A 79 -0.71 2.38 20.26
CA GLY A 79 -0.16 3.25 19.23
C GLY A 79 -1.03 3.35 17.97
N VAL A 80 -2.09 2.54 17.84
CA VAL A 80 -3.11 2.75 16.81
C VAL A 80 -4.07 3.84 17.30
N HIS A 81 -4.21 4.93 16.55
CA HIS A 81 -5.18 5.97 16.87
C HIS A 81 -6.62 5.44 16.79
N GLY A 82 -7.52 5.93 17.63
CA GLY A 82 -8.91 5.45 17.72
C GLY A 82 -9.66 5.44 16.39
N MET A 83 -9.34 6.39 15.50
CA MET A 83 -9.88 6.47 14.12
C MET A 83 -9.66 5.19 13.30
N PHE A 84 -8.54 4.49 13.51
CA PHE A 84 -8.16 3.29 12.76
C PHE A 84 -8.34 2.00 13.55
N GLN A 85 -8.74 2.08 14.81
CA GLN A 85 -8.81 0.91 15.68
C GLN A 85 -9.75 -0.16 15.13
N HIS A 86 -10.93 0.22 14.62
CA HIS A 86 -11.86 -0.72 14.00
C HIS A 86 -11.27 -1.34 12.71
N TYR A 87 -10.65 -0.53 11.85
CA TYR A 87 -10.03 -0.99 10.61
C TYR A 87 -8.88 -1.99 10.83
N VAL A 88 -8.09 -1.78 11.89
CA VAL A 88 -7.02 -2.70 12.29
C VAL A 88 -7.59 -3.97 12.91
N ASN A 89 -8.54 -3.84 13.83
CA ASN A 89 -9.10 -4.98 14.58
C ASN A 89 -9.99 -5.89 13.73
N SER A 90 -10.60 -5.37 12.66
CA SER A 90 -11.39 -6.17 11.72
C SER A 90 -10.53 -7.05 10.81
N GLY A 91 -9.20 -6.90 10.85
CA GLY A 91 -8.29 -7.62 9.95
C GLY A 91 -8.23 -7.05 8.54
N LEU A 92 -8.89 -5.92 8.25
CA LEU A 92 -8.81 -5.27 6.94
C LEU A 92 -7.43 -4.66 6.68
N ALA A 93 -6.77 -4.14 7.73
CA ALA A 93 -5.46 -3.52 7.61
C ALA A 93 -4.33 -4.53 7.33
N TYR A 94 -4.35 -5.70 7.98
CA TYR A 94 -3.20 -6.62 8.00
C TYR A 94 -3.57 -8.09 7.77
N GLY A 95 -4.84 -8.40 7.54
CA GLY A 95 -5.32 -9.78 7.44
C GLY A 95 -5.37 -10.31 6.02
N ALA A 96 -5.81 -11.58 5.92
CA ALA A 96 -5.89 -12.35 4.68
C ALA A 96 -6.67 -11.65 3.56
N VAL A 97 -7.73 -10.90 3.88
CA VAL A 97 -8.54 -10.16 2.89
C VAL A 97 -7.67 -9.19 2.09
N ARG A 98 -6.81 -8.42 2.75
CA ARG A 98 -5.91 -7.47 2.09
C ARG A 98 -4.93 -8.19 1.17
N TRP A 99 -4.39 -9.32 1.61
CA TRP A 99 -3.47 -10.13 0.82
C TRP A 99 -4.13 -10.73 -0.41
N ILE A 100 -5.31 -11.32 -0.28
CA ILE A 100 -6.09 -11.88 -1.39
C ILE A 100 -6.44 -10.79 -2.40
N CYS A 101 -6.96 -9.64 -1.95
CA CYS A 101 -7.27 -8.51 -2.85
C CYS A 101 -6.03 -8.00 -3.59
N SER A 102 -4.86 -7.99 -2.93
CA SER A 102 -3.61 -7.54 -3.55
C SER A 102 -3.11 -8.56 -4.58
N LEU A 103 -3.19 -9.85 -4.27
CA LEU A 103 -2.86 -10.94 -5.18
C LEU A 103 -3.78 -10.93 -6.40
N GLN A 104 -5.10 -10.82 -6.19
CA GLN A 104 -6.08 -10.75 -7.28
C GLN A 104 -5.76 -9.60 -8.24
N ARG A 105 -5.56 -8.38 -7.73
CA ARG A 105 -5.19 -7.23 -8.56
C ARG A 105 -3.88 -7.44 -9.31
N HIS A 106 -2.92 -8.14 -8.70
CA HIS A 106 -1.66 -8.48 -9.38
C HIS A 106 -1.89 -9.48 -10.52
N CYS A 107 -2.67 -10.55 -10.27
CA CYS A 107 -3.04 -11.52 -11.30
C CYS A 107 -3.82 -10.89 -12.47
N GLU A 108 -4.80 -10.02 -12.18
CA GLU A 108 -5.56 -9.26 -13.19
C GLU A 108 -4.64 -8.39 -14.06
N ARG A 109 -3.69 -7.68 -13.43
CA ARG A 109 -2.70 -6.88 -14.16
C ARG A 109 -1.79 -7.74 -15.03
N MET A 110 -1.28 -8.85 -14.51
CA MET A 110 -0.45 -9.77 -15.29
C MET A 110 -1.23 -10.34 -16.48
N ALA A 111 -2.47 -10.76 -16.27
CA ALA A 111 -3.35 -11.24 -17.33
C ALA A 111 -3.57 -10.17 -18.41
N ALA A 112 -3.79 -8.90 -18.01
CA ALA A 112 -3.94 -7.79 -18.95
C ALA A 112 -2.67 -7.52 -19.78
N VAL A 113 -1.47 -7.70 -19.21
CA VAL A 113 -0.20 -7.59 -19.93
C VAL A 113 -0.01 -8.74 -20.92
N LEU A 114 -0.42 -9.96 -20.55
CA LEU A 114 -0.27 -11.16 -21.37
C LEU A 114 -1.37 -11.31 -22.43
N ALA A 115 -2.48 -10.59 -22.30
CA ALA A 115 -3.60 -10.59 -23.24
C ALA A 115 -3.21 -9.95 -24.58
N ASN A 116 -2.67 -10.76 -25.50
CA ASN A 116 -2.29 -10.34 -26.84
C ASN A 116 -3.47 -10.25 -27.84
N ASN A 117 -4.66 -10.74 -27.47
CA ASN A 117 -5.72 -11.10 -28.44
C ASN A 117 -7.01 -10.24 -28.39
N VAL A 118 -6.96 -8.97 -27.95
CA VAL A 118 -8.16 -8.11 -28.09
C VAL A 118 -8.30 -7.68 -29.57
N PRO A 119 -9.39 -8.04 -30.27
CA PRO A 119 -9.62 -7.59 -31.64
C PRO A 119 -9.64 -6.07 -31.68
N PHE A 120 -8.97 -5.50 -32.69
CA PHE A 120 -8.90 -4.07 -32.92
C PHE A 120 -10.29 -3.55 -33.34
N GLY A 121 -11.11 -3.18 -32.36
CA GLY A 121 -12.39 -2.53 -32.57
C GLY A 121 -12.27 -1.03 -32.36
N GLU A 122 -12.24 -0.28 -33.46
CA GLU A 122 -12.60 1.15 -33.62
C GLU A 122 -12.31 2.12 -32.46
N MET A 123 -11.11 2.08 -31.88
CA MET A 123 -10.66 3.17 -31.02
C MET A 123 -9.22 3.55 -31.38
N ASN A 124 -9.10 4.46 -32.35
CA ASN A 124 -7.85 5.05 -32.89
C ASN A 124 -7.01 5.85 -31.86
N VAL A 125 -7.16 5.57 -30.57
CA VAL A 125 -6.55 6.32 -29.46
C VAL A 125 -5.56 5.48 -28.65
N PHE A 126 -5.54 4.15 -28.82
CA PHE A 126 -4.59 3.27 -28.10
C PHE A 126 -3.52 2.69 -29.02
N PRO A 127 -2.24 2.68 -28.59
CA PRO A 127 -1.18 2.07 -29.37
C PRO A 127 -1.40 0.54 -29.40
N GLY A 128 -0.87 -0.15 -30.42
CA GLY A 128 -1.05 -1.60 -30.64
C GLY A 128 -0.63 -2.48 -29.43
N ALA A 129 -0.61 -3.80 -29.59
CA ALA A 129 -0.30 -4.72 -28.48
C ALA A 129 0.97 -4.33 -27.69
N GLU A 130 2.03 -3.91 -28.39
CA GLU A 130 3.27 -3.41 -27.78
C GLU A 130 3.06 -2.13 -26.95
N GLY A 131 2.25 -1.20 -27.46
CA GLY A 131 1.96 0.04 -26.75
C GLY A 131 1.09 -0.15 -25.53
N ARG A 132 0.12 -1.07 -25.55
CA ARG A 132 -0.63 -1.46 -24.35
C ARG A 132 0.30 -2.04 -23.29
N SER A 133 1.19 -2.94 -23.69
CA SER A 133 2.23 -3.49 -22.79
C SER A 133 3.12 -2.38 -22.22
N GLY A 134 3.55 -1.43 -23.07
CA GLY A 134 4.32 -0.26 -22.66
C GLY A 134 3.59 0.62 -21.63
N MET A 135 2.30 0.89 -21.86
CA MET A 135 1.45 1.65 -20.93
C MET A 135 1.27 0.94 -19.59
N LEU A 136 1.02 -0.37 -19.59
CA LEU A 136 0.87 -1.15 -18.35
C LEU A 136 2.17 -1.17 -17.55
N LYS A 137 3.32 -1.38 -18.22
CA LYS A 137 4.64 -1.29 -17.58
C LYS A 137 4.92 0.11 -17.03
N LEU A 138 4.50 1.17 -17.73
CA LEU A 138 4.62 2.54 -17.22
C LEU A 138 3.76 2.75 -15.97
N ALA A 139 2.49 2.32 -16.00
CA ALA A 139 1.59 2.42 -14.87
C ALA A 139 2.11 1.65 -13.64
N GLU A 140 2.71 0.48 -13.85
CA GLU A 140 3.39 -0.29 -12.80
C GLU A 140 4.55 0.49 -12.20
N ARG A 141 5.46 1.05 -13.03
CA ARG A 141 6.56 1.88 -12.53
C ARG A 141 6.08 3.11 -11.76
N MET A 142 5.03 3.78 -12.25
CA MET A 142 4.42 4.91 -11.57
C MET A 142 3.83 4.50 -10.21
N THR A 143 3.18 3.35 -10.14
CA THR A 143 2.63 2.79 -8.90
C THR A 143 3.75 2.47 -7.91
N ASN A 144 4.82 1.82 -8.37
CA ASN A 144 5.97 1.50 -7.53
C ASN A 144 6.68 2.76 -7.01
N SER A 145 6.84 3.78 -7.87
CA SER A 145 7.41 5.07 -7.48
C SER A 145 6.54 5.79 -6.44
N PHE A 146 5.22 5.79 -6.64
CA PHE A 146 4.25 6.33 -5.68
C PHE A 146 4.34 5.60 -4.34
N CYS A 147 4.22 4.26 -4.34
CA CYS A 147 4.31 3.43 -3.14
C CYS A 147 5.63 3.64 -2.41
N GLY A 148 6.73 3.74 -3.16
CA GLY A 148 8.04 4.06 -2.62
C GLY A 148 8.10 5.45 -1.99
N GLY A 149 7.37 6.44 -2.49
CA GLY A 149 7.29 7.78 -1.91
C GLY A 149 6.43 7.88 -0.63
N VAL A 150 5.35 7.09 -0.56
CA VAL A 150 4.41 7.13 0.57
C VAL A 150 4.74 6.17 1.70
N SER A 151 5.49 5.11 1.44
CA SER A 151 5.85 4.12 2.45
C SER A 151 7.09 4.56 3.23
N ALA A 152 7.14 4.28 4.53
CA ALA A 152 8.39 4.35 5.28
C ALA A 152 9.30 3.19 4.85
N SER A 153 10.61 3.35 4.99
CA SER A 153 11.52 2.21 5.05
C SER A 153 12.71 2.54 5.94
N THR A 154 13.49 1.54 6.32
CA THR A 154 14.76 1.74 7.06
C THR A 154 15.72 2.74 6.40
N ALA A 155 15.68 2.90 5.08
CA ALA A 155 16.46 3.90 4.35
C ALA A 155 15.79 5.28 4.24
N HIS A 156 14.48 5.37 4.51
CA HIS A 156 13.66 6.56 4.31
C HIS A 156 12.58 6.66 5.39
N THR A 157 13.00 7.06 6.58
CA THR A 157 12.16 7.13 7.78
C THR A 157 11.32 8.40 7.79
N TRP A 158 10.02 8.27 8.02
CA TRP A 158 9.14 9.41 8.28
C TRP A 158 9.46 10.01 9.65
N ALA A 159 9.49 11.34 9.72
CA ALA A 159 9.64 12.08 10.97
C ALA A 159 8.30 12.72 11.36
N THR A 160 7.86 12.52 12.60
CA THR A 160 6.71 13.22 13.16
C THR A 160 7.10 14.67 13.46
N LEU A 161 6.32 15.63 12.93
CA LEU A 161 6.50 17.03 13.29
C LEU A 161 5.81 17.29 14.63
N ALA A 162 6.50 17.06 15.74
CA ALA A 162 6.02 17.44 17.06
C ALA A 162 6.04 18.98 17.20
N GLY A 163 4.89 19.62 17.04
CA GLY A 163 4.70 21.04 17.38
C GLY A 163 4.12 21.18 18.79
N ASN A 164 4.39 22.30 19.46
CA ASN A 164 3.84 22.68 20.79
C ASN A 164 2.29 22.75 20.86
N SER A 165 1.57 22.31 19.82
CA SER A 165 0.11 22.38 19.67
C SER A 165 -0.60 21.03 19.64
N GLY A 166 0.06 19.92 20.01
CA GLY A 166 -0.56 18.58 20.04
C GLY A 166 -0.82 17.98 18.65
N ALA A 167 -0.06 18.40 17.63
CA ALA A 167 -0.20 17.94 16.25
C ALA A 167 0.68 16.71 15.95
N ASP A 168 0.48 15.61 16.68
CA ASP A 168 1.14 14.33 16.41
C ASP A 168 0.63 13.63 15.12
N ASP A 169 -0.28 14.30 14.39
CA ASP A 169 -1.00 13.76 13.24
C ASP A 169 -0.33 14.04 11.89
N ILE A 170 0.82 14.71 11.87
CA ILE A 170 1.56 15.07 10.65
C ILE A 170 2.94 14.43 10.64
N GLN A 171 3.19 13.62 9.62
CA GLN A 171 4.51 13.07 9.33
C GLN A 171 5.08 13.70 8.06
N VAL A 172 6.39 13.93 8.06
CA VAL A 172 7.13 14.45 6.91
C VAL A 172 8.31 13.53 6.58
N LEU A 173 8.57 13.37 5.29
CA LEU A 173 9.68 12.60 4.75
C LEU A 173 10.44 13.46 3.75
N ILE A 174 11.77 13.52 3.93
CA ILE A 174 12.68 14.17 3.00
C ILE A 174 13.50 13.08 2.32
N ARG A 175 13.38 12.96 1.00
CA ARG A 175 14.18 12.02 0.19
C ARG A 175 15.08 12.79 -0.76
N LYS A 176 16.35 12.40 -0.84
CA LYS A 176 17.29 12.91 -1.85
C LYS A 176 17.35 11.92 -3.01
N SER A 177 16.80 12.31 -4.15
CA SER A 177 16.88 11.56 -5.40
C SER A 177 18.11 12.03 -6.16
N MET A 178 19.13 11.19 -6.32
CA MET A 178 20.31 11.51 -7.14
C MET A 178 20.47 10.56 -8.33
N ASN A 179 20.12 9.28 -8.15
CA ASN A 179 20.35 8.19 -9.12
C ASN A 179 19.10 7.32 -9.33
N ASP A 180 17.90 7.88 -9.21
CA ASP A 180 16.63 7.14 -9.34
C ASP A 180 16.12 7.21 -10.80
N PRO A 181 16.16 6.11 -11.58
CA PRO A 181 15.79 6.13 -12.99
C PRO A 181 14.35 6.60 -13.21
N GLY A 182 14.17 7.63 -14.05
CA GLY A 182 12.86 8.20 -14.35
C GLY A 182 12.39 9.26 -13.34
N ARG A 183 13.20 9.62 -12.35
CA ARG A 183 12.94 10.72 -11.40
C ARG A 183 13.99 11.82 -11.56
N PRO A 184 13.60 13.11 -11.56
CA PRO A 184 14.58 14.19 -11.62
C PRO A 184 15.48 14.17 -10.36
N PRO A 185 16.76 14.52 -10.50
CA PRO A 185 17.64 14.68 -9.35
C PRO A 185 17.16 15.87 -8.51
N GLY A 186 17.15 15.71 -7.19
CA GLY A 186 16.70 16.75 -6.26
C GLY A 186 16.21 16.21 -4.93
N ILE A 187 15.70 17.13 -4.12
CA ILE A 187 15.06 16.82 -2.84
C ILE A 187 13.56 16.70 -3.08
N VAL A 188 12.96 15.62 -2.60
CA VAL A 188 11.52 15.43 -2.59
C VAL A 188 11.05 15.46 -1.14
N LEU A 189 10.11 16.36 -0.86
CA LEU A 189 9.41 16.44 0.40
C LEU A 189 8.03 15.80 0.27
N SER A 190 7.72 14.88 1.17
CA SER A 190 6.40 14.24 1.30
C SER A 190 5.83 14.53 2.68
N ALA A 191 4.53 14.79 2.74
CA ALA A 191 3.82 15.02 3.99
C ALA A 191 2.56 14.14 4.02
N ALA A 192 2.29 13.53 5.15
CA ALA A 192 1.13 12.68 5.36
C ALA A 192 0.38 13.13 6.63
N THR A 193 -0.95 13.12 6.54
CA THR A 193 -1.85 13.38 7.66
C THR A 193 -3.10 12.53 7.52
N SER A 194 -3.89 12.40 8.57
CA SER A 194 -5.17 11.69 8.55
C SER A 194 -6.27 12.57 9.09
N LEU A 195 -7.43 12.46 8.47
CA LEU A 195 -8.62 13.23 8.84
C LEU A 195 -9.83 12.29 8.79
N TRP A 196 -10.78 12.53 9.68
CA TRP A 196 -12.05 11.84 9.70
C TRP A 196 -13.12 12.69 9.01
N LEU A 197 -13.87 12.10 8.08
CA LEU A 197 -15.00 12.76 7.43
C LEU A 197 -16.29 12.06 7.83
N SER A 198 -17.26 12.82 8.30
CA SER A 198 -18.64 12.34 8.55
C SER A 198 -19.43 12.21 7.25
N LEU A 199 -18.84 11.62 6.21
CA LEU A 199 -19.44 11.43 4.89
C LEU A 199 -19.30 9.97 4.45
N PRO A 200 -20.28 9.41 3.73
CA PRO A 200 -20.18 8.05 3.19
C PRO A 200 -18.96 7.90 2.25
N PRO A 201 -18.23 6.78 2.29
CA PRO A 201 -17.05 6.55 1.43
C PRO A 201 -17.33 6.78 -0.06
N SER A 202 -18.52 6.41 -0.53
CA SER A 202 -18.94 6.61 -1.92
C SER A 202 -19.00 8.08 -2.33
N GLN A 203 -19.44 8.97 -1.43
CA GLN A 203 -19.46 10.41 -1.69
C GLN A 203 -18.04 10.98 -1.74
N VAL A 204 -17.18 10.58 -0.82
CA VAL A 204 -15.78 11.03 -0.78
C VAL A 204 -15.03 10.54 -2.03
N PHE A 205 -15.23 9.28 -2.42
CA PHE A 205 -14.67 8.72 -3.65
C PHE A 205 -15.18 9.46 -4.89
N ASN A 206 -16.49 9.71 -4.97
CA ASN A 206 -17.09 10.46 -6.07
C ASN A 206 -16.57 11.89 -6.16
N PHE A 207 -16.31 12.53 -5.01
CA PHE A 207 -15.70 13.84 -4.94
C PHE A 207 -14.25 13.82 -5.43
N LEU A 208 -13.41 12.89 -4.95
CA LEU A 208 -12.00 12.81 -5.35
C LEU A 208 -11.78 12.44 -6.81
N ARG A 209 -12.65 11.58 -7.39
CA ARG A 209 -12.53 11.18 -8.80
C ARG A 209 -13.01 12.26 -9.77
N ASN A 210 -13.83 13.22 -9.31
CA ASN A 210 -14.44 14.22 -10.17
C ASN A 210 -13.41 15.27 -10.60
N GLU A 211 -13.22 15.40 -11.90
CA GLU A 211 -12.20 16.25 -12.51
C GLU A 211 -12.38 17.72 -12.15
N ARG A 212 -13.63 18.17 -11.99
CA ARG A 212 -13.98 19.57 -11.63
C ARG A 212 -13.44 19.97 -10.26
N PHE A 213 -13.28 19.00 -9.36
CA PHE A 213 -12.81 19.25 -7.99
C PHE A 213 -11.31 18.98 -7.81
N ARG A 214 -10.58 18.52 -8.85
CA ARG A 214 -9.13 18.28 -8.76
C ARG A 214 -8.36 19.52 -8.33
N THR A 215 -8.72 20.70 -8.85
CA THR A 215 -8.11 21.97 -8.45
C THR A 215 -8.51 22.41 -7.05
N GLN A 216 -9.71 22.08 -6.56
CA GLN A 216 -10.11 22.37 -5.17
C GLN A 216 -9.39 21.47 -4.17
N VAL A 217 -9.17 20.20 -4.53
CA VAL A 217 -8.31 19.28 -3.77
C VAL A 217 -6.88 19.82 -3.74
N LEU A 218 -6.35 20.36 -4.85
CA LEU A 218 -5.04 21.02 -4.89
C LEU A 218 -5.01 22.34 -4.08
N LEU A 219 -6.05 23.17 -4.14
CA LEU A 219 -6.07 24.46 -3.43
C LEU A 219 -6.28 24.31 -1.93
N LYS A 220 -7.06 23.33 -1.44
CA LYS A 220 -7.09 22.97 -0.01
C LYS A 220 -5.80 22.28 0.44
N LYS A 221 -5.13 21.51 -0.45
CA LYS A 221 -3.75 21.02 -0.23
C LYS A 221 -2.80 22.20 0.00
N TYR A 222 -2.89 23.25 -0.83
CA TYR A 222 -2.12 24.47 -0.64
C TYR A 222 -2.58 25.26 0.60
N SER A 223 -3.87 25.37 0.94
CA SER A 223 -4.31 26.14 2.12
C SER A 223 -3.91 25.49 3.45
N MET A 224 -3.80 24.16 3.51
CA MET A 224 -3.18 23.47 4.66
C MET A 224 -1.65 23.65 4.68
N LEU A 225 -0.99 23.76 3.53
CA LEU A 225 0.47 23.98 3.41
C LEU A 225 0.89 25.47 3.48
N LEU A 226 -0.01 26.42 3.26
CA LEU A 226 0.29 27.86 3.08
C LEU A 226 0.47 28.64 4.38
N LYS A 227 0.67 27.98 5.52
CA LYS A 227 1.26 28.62 6.71
C LYS A 227 2.80 28.51 6.79
N GLY A 228 3.48 28.24 5.67
CA GLY A 228 4.92 28.44 5.57
C GLY A 228 5.55 27.57 4.49
N ARG A 229 5.96 28.21 3.39
CA ARG A 229 6.74 27.69 2.24
C ARG A 229 7.23 26.24 2.36
N LEU A 230 6.65 25.34 1.56
CA LEU A 230 7.32 24.13 1.03
C LEU A 230 6.47 23.47 -0.08
N LEU A 231 7.12 23.08 -1.18
CA LEU A 231 6.56 22.25 -2.25
C LEU A 231 6.50 20.80 -1.75
N GLY A 232 5.32 20.32 -1.36
CA GLY A 232 5.11 18.96 -0.89
C GLY A 232 3.86 18.35 -1.49
N THR A 233 3.95 17.08 -1.89
CA THR A 233 2.79 16.29 -2.34
C THR A 233 2.17 15.61 -1.12
N VAL A 234 0.90 15.95 -0.83
CA VAL A 234 0.09 15.31 0.20
C VAL A 234 -0.73 14.17 -0.42
N TYR A 235 -0.60 12.99 0.16
CA TYR A 235 -1.28 11.77 -0.27
C TYR A 235 -2.51 11.53 0.61
N LEU A 236 -3.69 11.45 -0.02
CA LEU A 236 -4.92 11.03 0.65
C LEU A 236 -5.10 9.54 0.33
N SER A 237 -4.96 8.67 1.33
CA SER A 237 -5.44 7.30 1.20
C SER A 237 -6.93 7.28 1.56
N LEU A 238 -7.78 7.04 0.57
CA LEU A 238 -9.16 6.64 0.83
C LEU A 238 -9.18 5.11 0.79
N GLU A 239 -9.22 4.47 1.95
CA GLU A 239 -9.61 3.07 2.04
C GLU A 239 -11.09 3.04 2.45
N SER A 240 -11.91 2.40 1.60
CA SER A 240 -13.34 2.23 1.83
C SER A 240 -13.56 1.33 3.07
N MET A 241 -14.26 1.87 4.07
CA MET A 241 -14.92 1.06 5.11
C MET A 241 -16.25 0.51 4.58
#